data_AF-A0A966X9Z4-F1
#
_entry.id   AF-A0A966X9Z4-F1
#
_cell.length_a   1.000
_cell.length_b   1.000
_cell.length_c   1.000
_cell.angle_alpha   90.00
_cell.angle_beta   90.00
_cell.angle_gamma   90.00
#
_symmetry.space_group_name_H-M   'P 1'
#
loop_
_entity.id
_entity.type
_entity.pdbx_description
1 polymer ?
#
loop_
_entity_poly.entity_id
_entity_poly.type
_entity_poly.pdbx_seq_one_letter_code
_entity_poly.pdbx_strand_id
1 'polypeptide(L)'
;MARPRFHALLTIPVAWHLRHRWGYPGALALAMMGILIDGDHLVDWAWMRFTGQRDRFLAPLHAWELLGLSAGLAWWLQRRPATTPIALELPRMVAGLTFGWWLHLTQDMVFNRPDHAGAYSLAYRIWHGFDRDRTGWGNHKTFHQWGHSPWWTWL
;
A
#
# COMPACT_ATOMS: atom_id res chain seq x y z
N MET A 1 1.72 -7.59 -8.54
CA MET A 1 3.14 -7.59 -8.98
C MET A 1 3.69 -6.22 -8.63
N ALA A 2 4.89 -6.14 -8.03
CA ALA A 2 5.51 -4.86 -7.71
C ALA A 2 5.67 -4.02 -9.00
N ARG A 3 5.00 -2.86 -9.06
CA ARG A 3 5.18 -1.89 -10.15
C ARG A 3 5.43 -0.47 -9.62
N PRO A 4 6.48 -0.26 -8.79
CA PRO A 4 6.79 1.04 -8.19
C PRO A 4 6.78 2.22 -9.15
N ARG A 5 7.38 2.05 -10.35
CA ARG A 5 7.38 3.10 -11.38
C ARG A 5 5.98 3.50 -11.80
N PHE A 6 5.11 2.51 -12.02
CA PHE A 6 3.75 2.75 -12.47
C PHE A 6 2.92 3.42 -11.37
N HIS A 7 3.06 2.95 -10.13
CA HIS A 7 2.41 3.56 -8.97
C HIS A 7 2.87 5.00 -8.76
N ALA A 8 4.17 5.27 -8.86
CA ALA A 8 4.72 6.63 -8.78
C ALA A 8 4.22 7.54 -9.91
N LEU A 9 4.16 7.03 -11.15
CA LEU A 9 3.69 7.79 -12.32
C LEU A 9 2.23 8.23 -12.19
N LEU A 10 1.39 7.48 -11.49
CA LEU A 10 0.00 7.87 -11.21
C LEU A 10 -0.13 8.69 -9.92
N THR A 11 0.61 8.32 -8.88
CA THR A 11 0.48 8.92 -7.55
C THR A 11 1.06 10.33 -7.49
N ILE A 12 2.20 10.59 -8.15
CA ILE A 12 2.87 11.90 -8.11
C ILE A 12 2.03 13.01 -8.78
N PRO A 13 1.45 12.83 -9.99
CA PRO A 13 0.57 13.84 -10.58
C PRO A 13 -0.67 14.12 -9.74
N VAL A 14 -1.26 13.07 -9.13
CA VAL A 14 -2.42 13.21 -8.24
C VAL A 14 -2.04 13.98 -6.97
N ALA A 15 -0.90 13.67 -6.35
CA ALA A 15 -0.35 14.43 -5.24
C ALA A 15 -0.11 15.90 -5.60
N TRP A 16 0.51 16.16 -6.75
CA TRP A 16 0.73 17.51 -7.23
C TRP A 16 -0.59 18.26 -7.38
N HIS A 17 -1.60 17.67 -8.02
CA HIS A 17 -2.91 18.29 -8.19
C HIS A 17 -3.58 18.61 -6.84
N LEU A 18 -3.51 17.68 -5.88
CA LEU A 18 -4.16 17.81 -4.57
C LEU A 18 -3.43 18.71 -3.57
N ARG A 19 -2.21 19.18 -3.88
CA ARG A 19 -1.43 20.09 -3.02
C ARG A 19 -2.18 21.38 -2.68
N HIS A 20 -3.06 21.86 -3.57
CA HIS A 20 -3.88 23.05 -3.33
C HIS A 20 -5.01 22.80 -2.31
N ARG A 21 -5.46 21.55 -2.16
CA ARG A 21 -6.56 21.17 -1.27
C ARG A 21 -6.07 20.77 0.12
N TRP A 22 -4.94 20.05 0.19
CA TRP A 22 -4.41 19.46 1.42
C TRP A 22 -3.07 20.05 1.87
N GLY A 23 -2.59 21.09 1.18
CA GLY A 23 -1.28 21.67 1.43
C GLY A 23 -0.13 20.75 1.01
N TYR A 24 1.08 21.28 1.10
CA TYR A 24 2.30 20.52 0.81
C TYR A 24 2.44 19.27 1.69
N PRO A 25 2.17 19.28 3.01
CA PRO A 25 2.32 18.09 3.85
C PRO A 25 1.40 16.94 3.44
N GLY A 26 0.13 17.22 3.09
CA GLY A 26 -0.81 16.21 2.63
C GLY A 26 -0.43 15.64 1.26
N ALA A 27 0.00 16.48 0.32
CA ALA A 27 0.47 16.02 -0.99
C ALA A 27 1.74 15.15 -0.89
N LEU A 28 2.70 15.56 -0.06
CA LEU A 28 3.92 14.79 0.18
C LEU A 28 3.58 13.43 0.81
N ALA A 29 2.72 13.42 1.81
CA ALA A 29 2.25 12.20 2.45
C ALA A 29 1.58 11.23 1.46
N LEU A 30 0.72 11.73 0.57
CA LEU A 30 0.09 10.93 -0.48
C LEU A 30 1.15 10.28 -1.38
N ALA A 31 2.08 11.08 -1.90
CA ALA A 31 3.15 10.60 -2.77
C ALA A 31 4.03 9.56 -2.05
N MET A 32 4.39 9.80 -0.79
CA MET A 32 5.18 8.87 0.01
C MET A 32 4.44 7.55 0.23
N MET A 33 3.17 7.58 0.61
CA MET A 33 2.43 6.35 0.90
C MET A 33 2.27 5.46 -0.33
N GLY A 34 1.98 6.04 -1.50
CA GLY A 34 1.87 5.29 -2.75
C GLY A 34 3.20 4.66 -3.21
N ILE A 35 4.34 5.04 -2.62
CA ILE A 35 5.63 4.40 -2.85
C ILE A 35 5.96 3.42 -1.71
N LEU A 36 5.73 3.82 -0.45
CA LEU A 36 6.11 3.04 0.73
C LEU A 36 5.38 1.70 0.83
N ILE A 37 4.13 1.65 0.37
CA ILE A 37 3.34 0.41 0.34
C ILE A 37 3.98 -0.69 -0.51
N ASP A 38 4.66 -0.35 -1.61
CA ASP A 38 5.44 -1.32 -2.40
C ASP A 38 6.61 -1.95 -1.61
N GLY A 39 7.00 -1.34 -0.48
CA GLY A 39 8.00 -1.90 0.43
C GLY A 39 7.65 -3.29 0.97
N ASP A 40 6.36 -3.65 0.99
CA ASP A 40 5.91 -5.03 1.27
C ASP A 40 6.57 -6.06 0.35
N HIS A 41 6.79 -5.71 -0.93
CA HIS A 41 7.45 -6.61 -1.87
C HIS A 41 8.91 -6.86 -1.49
N LEU A 42 9.59 -5.86 -0.90
CA LEU A 42 10.93 -6.06 -0.38
C LEU A 42 10.93 -6.99 0.84
N VAL A 43 9.92 -6.89 1.71
CA VAL A 43 9.74 -7.79 2.86
C VAL A 43 9.49 -9.22 2.40
N ASP A 44 8.56 -9.42 1.47
CA ASP A 44 8.21 -10.73 0.91
C ASP A 44 9.41 -11.35 0.16
N TRP A 45 10.17 -10.54 -0.59
CA TRP A 45 11.41 -11.00 -1.21
C TRP A 45 12.49 -11.39 -0.21
N ALA A 46 12.71 -10.58 0.81
CA ALA A 46 13.68 -10.89 1.86
C ALA A 46 13.29 -12.22 2.53
N TRP A 47 12.01 -12.40 2.86
CA TRP A 47 11.48 -13.65 3.40
C TRP A 47 11.76 -14.85 2.48
N MET A 48 11.40 -14.74 1.20
CA MET A 48 11.68 -15.79 0.20
C MET A 48 13.18 -16.11 0.12
N ARG A 49 14.05 -15.10 0.20
CA ARG A 49 15.50 -15.28 0.09
C ARG A 49 16.12 -15.96 1.30
N PHE A 50 15.65 -15.61 2.50
CA PHE A 50 16.17 -16.16 3.77
C PHE A 50 15.60 -17.53 4.11
N THR A 51 14.31 -17.78 3.81
CA THR A 51 13.63 -19.02 4.21
C THR A 51 13.50 -20.05 3.08
N GLY A 52 13.60 -19.62 1.82
CA GLY A 52 13.30 -20.45 0.66
C GLY A 52 11.81 -20.73 0.43
N GLN A 53 10.93 -20.28 1.33
CA GLN A 53 9.47 -20.46 1.21
C GLN A 53 8.91 -19.51 0.15
N ARG A 54 8.11 -20.03 -0.79
CA ARG A 54 7.54 -19.28 -1.93
C ARG A 54 6.02 -19.39 -2.03
N ASP A 55 5.42 -20.18 -1.15
CA ASP A 55 3.98 -20.40 -1.03
C ASP A 55 3.30 -19.32 -0.17
N ARG A 56 4.08 -18.42 0.44
CA ARG A 56 3.59 -17.34 1.30
C ARG A 56 3.63 -16.00 0.58
N PHE A 57 2.67 -15.13 0.91
CA PHE A 57 2.61 -13.75 0.45
C PHE A 57 2.49 -12.78 1.64
N LEU A 58 3.61 -12.16 2.01
CA LEU A 58 3.72 -11.25 3.16
C LEU A 58 3.65 -9.78 2.73
N ALA A 59 2.45 -9.21 2.73
CA ALA A 59 2.26 -7.82 2.35
C ALA A 59 1.33 -7.05 3.31
N PRO A 60 1.78 -6.76 4.55
CA PRO A 60 0.94 -6.14 5.56
C PRO A 60 0.41 -4.76 5.18
N LEU A 61 1.19 -3.92 4.49
CA LEU A 61 0.72 -2.61 4.02
C LEU A 61 -0.32 -2.74 2.90
N HIS A 62 -0.34 -3.82 2.14
CA HIS A 62 -1.37 -4.11 1.15
C HIS A 62 -2.68 -4.59 1.82
N ALA A 63 -3.19 -3.88 2.83
CA ALA A 63 -4.32 -4.28 3.66
C ALA A 63 -5.44 -3.22 3.70
N TRP A 64 -6.69 -3.64 3.39
CA TRP A 64 -7.88 -2.80 3.52
C TRP A 64 -8.13 -2.35 4.96
N GLU A 65 -7.81 -3.20 5.94
CA GLU A 65 -8.02 -2.91 7.35
C GLU A 65 -7.14 -1.75 7.80
N LEU A 66 -5.88 -1.69 7.35
CA LEU A 66 -4.97 -0.59 7.68
C LEU A 66 -5.41 0.71 6.99
N LEU A 67 -5.91 0.63 5.76
CA LEU A 67 -6.57 1.77 5.10
C LEU A 67 -7.76 2.28 5.93
N GLY A 68 -8.63 1.38 6.39
CA GLY A 68 -9.79 1.73 7.21
C GLY A 68 -9.40 2.38 8.54
N LEU A 69 -8.39 1.83 9.22
CA LEU A 69 -7.84 2.42 10.45
C LEU A 69 -7.23 3.81 10.20
N SER A 70 -6.49 3.98 9.09
CA SER A 70 -5.92 5.27 8.68
C SER A 70 -7.02 6.30 8.40
N ALA A 71 -8.10 5.90 7.71
CA ALA A 71 -9.24 6.76 7.44
C ALA A 71 -9.98 7.16 8.73
N GLY A 72 -10.18 6.22 9.65
CA GLY A 72 -10.76 6.48 10.97
C GLY A 72 -9.91 7.46 11.78
N LEU A 73 -8.58 7.30 11.74
CA LEU A 73 -7.64 8.22 12.37
C LEU A 73 -7.70 9.62 11.75
N ALA A 74 -7.71 9.74 10.42
CA ALA A 74 -7.86 11.01 9.72
C ALA A 74 -9.16 11.74 10.13
N TRP A 75 -10.27 11.01 10.15
CA TRP A 75 -11.58 11.52 10.55
C TRP A 75 -11.60 12.00 12.01
N TRP A 76 -10.97 11.24 12.91
CA TRP A 76 -10.88 11.58 14.33
C TRP A 76 -10.01 12.82 14.54
N LEU A 77 -8.84 12.89 13.89
CA LEU A 77 -7.90 14.01 13.99
C LEU A 77 -8.51 15.33 13.50
N GLN A 78 -9.31 15.30 12.43
CA GLN A 78 -9.99 16.50 11.91
C GLN A 78 -10.97 17.14 12.91
N ARG A 79 -11.41 16.41 13.93
CA ARG A 79 -12.35 16.89 14.97
C ARG A 79 -11.65 17.38 16.24
N ARG A 80 -10.33 17.26 16.31
CA ARG A 80 -9.56 17.67 17.48
C ARG A 80 -9.15 19.14 17.35
N PRO A 81 -9.24 19.92 18.43
CA PRO A 81 -8.67 21.26 18.44
C PRO A 81 -7.15 21.15 18.27
N ALA A 82 -6.61 21.90 17.32
CA ALA A 82 -5.18 21.97 17.10
C ALA A 82 -4.57 23.04 18.01
N THR A 83 -3.71 22.61 18.92
CA THR A 83 -3.03 23.50 19.90
C THR A 83 -1.60 23.83 19.49
N THR A 84 -1.08 23.19 18.43
CA THR A 84 0.28 23.38 17.93
C THR A 84 0.29 23.44 16.40
N PRO A 85 1.31 24.06 15.78
CA PRO A 85 1.44 24.09 14.32
C PRO A 85 1.44 22.69 13.69
N ILE A 86 2.09 21.70 14.33
CA ILE A 86 2.11 20.33 13.82
C ILE A 86 0.74 19.65 13.92
N ALA A 87 -0.06 19.98 14.94
CA ALA A 87 -1.42 19.47 15.07
C ALA A 87 -2.37 20.02 13.99
N LEU A 88 -2.04 21.15 13.36
CA LEU A 88 -2.79 21.68 12.20
C LEU A 88 -2.52 20.89 10.92
N GLU A 89 -1.29 20.40 10.74
CA GLU A 89 -0.89 19.68 9.52
C GLU A 89 -1.14 18.17 9.62
N LEU A 90 -1.09 17.60 10.81
CA LEU A 90 -1.26 16.15 11.03
C LEU A 90 -2.54 15.57 10.39
N PRO A 91 -3.75 16.18 10.53
CA PRO A 91 -4.95 15.66 9.87
C PRO A 91 -4.83 15.63 8.34
N ARG A 92 -4.13 16.61 7.75
CA ARG A 92 -3.89 16.68 6.29
C ARG A 92 -2.86 15.65 5.85
N MET A 93 -1.81 15.45 6.63
CA MET A 93 -0.82 14.40 6.38
C MET A 93 -1.46 13.02 6.42
N VAL A 94 -2.23 12.72 7.47
CA VAL A 94 -2.91 11.41 7.58
C VAL A 94 -3.93 11.24 6.45
N ALA A 95 -4.72 12.26 6.11
CA ALA A 95 -5.61 12.19 4.95
C ALA A 95 -4.86 11.93 3.63
N GLY A 96 -3.71 12.58 3.44
CA GLY A 96 -2.80 12.34 2.32
C GLY A 96 -2.31 10.90 2.27
N LEU A 97 -1.78 10.38 3.39
CA LEU A 97 -1.38 8.97 3.52
C LEU A 97 -2.54 8.04 3.17
N THR A 98 -3.71 8.22 3.80
CA THR A 98 -4.90 7.41 3.55
C THR A 98 -5.27 7.40 2.07
N PHE A 99 -5.25 8.55 1.41
CA PHE A 99 -5.62 8.63 0.00
C PHE A 99 -4.57 8.02 -0.92
N GLY A 100 -3.28 8.20 -0.63
CA GLY A 100 -2.19 7.54 -1.37
C GLY A 100 -2.27 6.01 -1.23
N TRP A 101 -2.59 5.53 -0.04
CA TRP A 101 -2.83 4.12 0.24
C TRP A 101 -4.02 3.58 -0.57
N TRP A 102 -5.15 4.28 -0.53
CA TRP A 102 -6.34 3.91 -1.29
C TRP A 102 -6.07 3.88 -2.80
N LEU A 103 -5.39 4.91 -3.31
CA LEU A 103 -5.05 5.02 -4.72
C LEU A 103 -4.17 3.85 -5.17
N HIS A 104 -3.17 3.50 -4.36
CA HIS A 104 -2.31 2.35 -4.62
C HIS A 104 -3.11 1.05 -4.67
N LEU A 105 -3.85 0.72 -3.60
CA LEU A 105 -4.65 -0.52 -3.54
C LEU A 105 -5.68 -0.62 -4.67
N THR A 106 -6.24 0.52 -5.10
CA THR A 106 -7.16 0.57 -6.24
C THR A 106 -6.46 0.24 -7.55
N GLN A 107 -5.28 0.83 -7.80
CA GLN A 107 -4.46 0.46 -8.96
C GLN A 107 -4.15 -1.04 -8.92
N ASP A 108 -3.76 -1.53 -7.76
CA ASP A 108 -3.40 -2.92 -7.55
C ASP A 108 -4.57 -3.88 -7.83
N MET A 109 -5.78 -3.58 -7.37
CA MET A 109 -6.99 -4.32 -7.73
C MET A 109 -7.26 -4.35 -9.24
N VAL A 110 -7.09 -3.21 -9.91
CA VAL A 110 -7.37 -3.07 -11.35
C VAL A 110 -6.34 -3.80 -12.22
N PHE A 111 -5.05 -3.66 -11.89
CA PHE A 111 -3.95 -4.14 -12.71
C PHE A 111 -3.49 -5.55 -12.34
N ASN A 112 -3.49 -5.89 -11.05
CA ASN A 112 -3.14 -7.23 -10.61
C ASN A 112 -4.33 -8.18 -10.66
N ARG A 113 -5.59 -7.69 -10.65
CA ARG A 113 -6.80 -8.54 -10.77
C ARG A 113 -6.72 -9.80 -9.90
N PRO A 114 -6.64 -9.66 -8.57
CA PRO A 114 -6.70 -10.83 -7.68
C PRO A 114 -8.03 -11.56 -7.87
N ASP A 115 -8.09 -12.81 -7.45
CA ASP A 115 -9.32 -13.62 -7.57
C ASP A 115 -10.50 -13.02 -6.78
N HIS A 116 -10.21 -12.28 -5.70
CA HIS A 116 -11.20 -11.59 -4.89
C HIS A 116 -10.58 -10.46 -4.05
N ALA A 117 -11.41 -9.52 -3.57
CA ALA A 117 -10.96 -8.41 -2.72
C ALA A 117 -10.29 -8.84 -1.40
N GLY A 118 -10.60 -10.06 -0.90
CA GLY A 118 -9.96 -10.65 0.28
C GLY A 118 -8.45 -10.87 0.14
N ALA A 119 -7.88 -10.80 -1.06
CA ALA A 119 -6.44 -10.87 -1.29
C ALA A 119 -5.67 -9.73 -0.63
N TYR A 120 -6.36 -8.61 -0.42
CA TYR A 120 -5.89 -7.42 0.27
C TYR A 120 -6.50 -7.30 1.68
N SER A 121 -7.10 -8.36 2.23
CA SER A 121 -7.49 -8.39 3.66
C SER A 121 -6.35 -9.00 4.47
N LEU A 122 -5.85 -8.26 5.45
CA LEU A 122 -4.85 -8.76 6.39
C LEU A 122 -5.44 -9.86 7.27
N ALA A 123 -6.68 -9.71 7.74
CA ALA A 123 -7.34 -10.72 8.56
C ALA A 123 -7.53 -12.04 7.79
N TYR A 124 -7.97 -11.94 6.52
CA TYR A 124 -8.13 -13.10 5.64
C TYR A 124 -6.78 -13.81 5.39
N ARG A 125 -5.72 -13.04 5.14
CA ARG A 125 -4.37 -13.60 4.98
C ARG A 125 -3.87 -14.27 6.25
N ILE A 126 -4.04 -13.67 7.43
CA ILE A 126 -3.67 -14.29 8.71
C ILE A 126 -4.44 -15.60 8.91
N TRP A 127 -5.76 -15.61 8.66
CA TRP A 127 -6.60 -16.79 8.78
C TRP A 127 -6.13 -17.94 7.87
N HIS A 128 -5.68 -17.63 6.66
CA HIS A 128 -5.11 -18.60 5.73
C HIS A 128 -3.59 -18.78 5.85
N GLY A 129 -2.96 -18.25 6.91
CA GLY A 129 -1.53 -18.38 7.16
C GLY A 129 -0.65 -17.78 6.06
N PHE A 130 -1.14 -16.75 5.36
CA PHE A 130 -0.51 -16.11 4.20
C PHE A 130 -0.30 -17.05 3.01
N ASP A 131 -0.99 -18.19 2.96
CA ASP A 131 -0.95 -19.12 1.82
C ASP A 131 -1.45 -18.41 0.55
N ARG A 132 -0.58 -18.30 -0.44
CA ARG A 132 -0.80 -17.55 -1.67
C ARG A 132 -2.03 -18.03 -2.44
N ASP A 133 -2.14 -19.34 -2.63
CA ASP A 133 -3.18 -19.91 -3.48
C ASP A 133 -4.55 -19.74 -2.81
N ARG A 134 -4.58 -19.87 -1.47
CA ARG A 134 -5.79 -19.65 -0.66
C ARG A 134 -6.16 -18.17 -0.52
N THR A 135 -5.20 -17.26 -0.68
CA THR A 135 -5.40 -15.82 -0.50
C THR A 135 -5.78 -15.09 -1.79
N GLY A 136 -6.07 -15.80 -2.88
CA GLY A 136 -6.61 -15.23 -4.12
C GLY A 136 -5.55 -14.85 -5.15
N TRP A 137 -4.36 -15.46 -5.05
CA TRP A 137 -3.25 -15.29 -6.00
C TRP A 137 -2.93 -16.57 -6.78
N GLY A 138 -3.76 -17.62 -6.67
CA GLY A 138 -3.49 -18.93 -7.27
C GLY A 138 -3.43 -18.93 -8.81
N ASN A 139 -4.16 -18.02 -9.45
CA ASN A 139 -4.17 -17.90 -10.91
C ASN A 139 -2.99 -17.10 -11.49
N HIS A 140 -2.18 -16.44 -10.65
CA HIS A 140 -1.09 -15.58 -11.09
C HIS A 140 0.26 -16.30 -11.11
N LYS A 141 0.46 -17.18 -12.09
CA LYS A 141 1.71 -17.96 -12.25
C LYS A 141 2.98 -17.10 -12.38
N THR A 142 2.86 -15.87 -12.87
CA THR A 142 3.99 -14.93 -13.03
C THR A 142 4.21 -14.03 -11.80
N PHE A 143 3.36 -14.14 -10.77
CA PHE A 143 3.49 -13.38 -9.53
C PHE A 143 4.76 -13.72 -8.73
N HIS A 144 5.65 -14.62 -9.16
CA HIS A 144 6.97 -14.79 -8.56
C HIS A 144 8.15 -14.52 -9.50
N GLN A 145 7.89 -14.14 -10.76
CA GLN A 145 8.99 -13.74 -11.66
C GLN A 145 9.81 -12.58 -11.09
N TRP A 146 9.17 -11.71 -10.30
CA TRP A 146 9.86 -10.65 -9.58
C TRP A 146 10.77 -11.17 -8.46
N GLY A 147 10.38 -12.24 -7.75
CA GLY A 147 11.19 -12.90 -6.73
C GLY A 147 12.46 -13.58 -7.27
N HIS A 148 12.49 -13.90 -8.57
CA HIS A 148 13.68 -14.40 -9.28
C HIS A 148 14.61 -13.29 -9.77
N SER A 149 14.12 -12.05 -9.80
CA SER A 149 14.86 -10.90 -10.29
C SER A 149 15.48 -10.14 -9.11
N PRO A 150 16.64 -9.50 -9.27
CA PRO A 150 17.18 -8.63 -8.24
C PRO A 150 16.20 -7.50 -7.91
N TRP A 151 16.07 -7.14 -6.63
CA TRP A 151 15.09 -6.14 -6.18
C TRP A 151 15.21 -4.78 -6.90
N TRP A 152 16.42 -4.40 -7.32
CA TRP A 152 16.67 -3.15 -8.05
C TRP A 152 16.09 -3.15 -9.47
N THR A 153 15.65 -4.30 -10.00
CA THR A 153 14.95 -4.37 -11.29
C THR A 153 13.46 -4.02 -11.20
N TRP A 154 12.93 -3.89 -9.98
CA TRP A 154 11.54 -3.46 -9.75
C TRP A 154 11.41 -1.94 -9.66
N LEU A 155 12.51 -1.25 -9.33
CA LEU A 155 12.63 0.21 -9.31
C LEU A 155 12.62 0.79 -10.71
#